data_AF-A0A6J6EYD7-F1
#
_entry.id   AF-A0A6J6EYD7-F1
#
_cell.length_a   1.000
_cell.length_b   1.000
_cell.length_c   1.000
_cell.angle_alpha   90.00
_cell.angle_beta   90.00
_cell.angle_gamma   90.00
#
_symmetry.space_group_name_H-M   'P 1'
#
loop_
_entity.id
_entity.type
_entity.pdbx_description
1 polymer ?
#
loop_
_entity_poly.entity_id
_entity_poly.type
_entity_poly.pdbx_seq_one_letter_code
_entity_poly.pdbx_strand_id
1 'polypeptide(L)'
;MAQVIGDWSAALSLGAIHTSPMQRAKETVAPIITKHNLPLAVDDNLIEAGNIFEGKRFELGNGLLKHPEMWRYLWNPWRPSWGEPYEELISRMLKALFFARDNAGDKDAICVSHQLPIWILRSAVEGRRLLHDPRKRECTLASVTSFHLDSEGMIESVSYSEPAKHLLPAK
;
A
#
# COMPACT_ATOMS: atom_id res chain seq x y z
N MET A 1 -8.30 -4.50 -14.27
CA MET A 1 -7.86 -3.81 -13.05
C MET A 1 -6.99 -2.59 -13.37
N ALA A 2 -5.74 -2.75 -13.80
CA ALA A 2 -4.83 -1.61 -14.07
C ALA A 2 -5.41 -0.55 -15.03
N GLN A 3 -6.00 -0.97 -16.14
CA GLN A 3 -6.64 -0.05 -17.10
C GLN A 3 -7.74 0.81 -16.47
N VAL A 4 -8.55 0.24 -15.56
CA VAL A 4 -9.61 0.97 -14.86
C VAL A 4 -9.03 2.09 -14.02
N ILE A 5 -7.86 1.89 -13.40
CA ILE A 5 -7.19 2.94 -12.62
C ILE A 5 -6.57 4.00 -13.52
N GLY A 6 -5.98 3.60 -14.64
CA GLY A 6 -5.55 4.52 -15.69
C GLY A 6 -6.69 5.46 -16.11
N ASP A 7 -7.87 4.91 -16.42
CA ASP A 7 -9.03 5.70 -16.83
C ASP A 7 -9.66 6.50 -15.69
N TRP A 8 -9.74 5.95 -14.48
CA TRP A 8 -10.21 6.68 -13.30
C TRP A 8 -9.32 7.88 -12.98
N SER A 9 -8.00 7.72 -13.07
CA SER A 9 -7.03 8.79 -12.78
C SER A 9 -7.08 9.94 -13.78
N ALA A 10 -7.74 9.79 -14.93
CA ALA A 10 -7.76 10.78 -16.00
C ALA A 10 -8.34 12.15 -15.58
N ALA A 11 -9.21 12.14 -14.57
CA ALA A 11 -9.82 13.35 -14.03
C ALA A 11 -8.94 14.07 -13.00
N LEU A 12 -7.83 13.45 -12.57
CA LEU A 12 -6.90 14.03 -11.60
C LEU A 12 -5.89 14.94 -12.30
N SER A 13 -5.57 16.06 -11.67
CA SER A 13 -4.41 16.87 -12.08
C SER A 13 -3.18 16.30 -11.38
N LEU A 14 -2.47 15.37 -12.03
CA LEU A 14 -1.26 14.77 -11.47
C LEU A 14 -0.01 15.62 -11.76
N GLY A 15 0.86 15.75 -10.75
CA GLY A 15 2.20 16.32 -10.87
C GLY A 15 3.31 15.27 -10.75
N ALA A 16 3.06 14.16 -10.05
CA ALA A 16 4.04 13.10 -9.85
C ALA A 16 3.43 11.69 -9.88
N ILE A 17 4.20 10.72 -10.39
CA ILE A 17 3.85 9.30 -10.44
C ILE A 17 5.00 8.49 -9.83
N HIS A 18 4.71 7.75 -8.76
CA HIS A 18 5.67 6.89 -8.07
C HIS A 18 5.19 5.44 -8.10
N THR A 19 6.12 4.49 -8.15
CA THR A 19 5.80 3.07 -8.05
C THR A 19 6.81 2.33 -7.20
N SER A 20 6.35 1.26 -6.55
CA SER A 20 7.21 0.21 -6.03
C SER A 20 8.11 -0.37 -7.14
N PRO A 21 9.33 -0.83 -6.80
CA PRO A 21 10.24 -1.49 -7.75
C PRO A 21 9.72 -2.81 -8.32
N MET A 22 8.70 -3.42 -7.69
CA MET A 22 8.19 -4.74 -8.07
C MET A 22 7.44 -4.73 -9.40
N GLN A 23 7.62 -5.78 -10.20
CA GLN A 23 7.05 -5.89 -11.55
C GLN A 23 5.53 -5.71 -11.58
N ARG A 24 4.80 -6.32 -10.65
CA ARG A 24 3.33 -6.18 -10.54
C ARG A 24 2.86 -4.73 -10.31
N ALA A 25 3.67 -3.92 -9.63
CA ALA A 25 3.38 -2.49 -9.45
C ALA A 25 3.68 -1.71 -10.73
N LYS A 26 4.79 -2.02 -11.40
CA LYS A 26 5.17 -1.46 -12.72
C LYS A 26 4.12 -1.74 -13.80
N GLU A 27 3.55 -2.94 -13.82
CA GLU A 27 2.45 -3.30 -14.72
C GLU A 27 1.17 -2.52 -14.41
N THR A 28 0.92 -2.24 -13.13
CA THR A 28 -0.28 -1.48 -12.70
C THR A 28 -0.17 0.01 -13.04
N VAL A 29 1.02 0.60 -12.93
CA VAL A 29 1.24 2.03 -13.18
C VAL A 29 1.33 2.37 -14.68
N ALA A 30 1.65 1.40 -15.54
CA ALA A 30 1.79 1.60 -16.99
C ALA A 30 0.64 2.41 -17.64
N PRO A 31 -0.65 2.04 -17.48
CA PRO A 31 -1.76 2.80 -18.07
C PRO A 31 -1.92 4.22 -17.49
N ILE A 32 -1.47 4.45 -16.25
CA ILE A 32 -1.51 5.78 -15.60
C ILE A 32 -0.47 6.69 -16.26
N ILE A 33 0.75 6.19 -16.48
CA ILE A 33 1.82 6.93 -17.17
C ILE A 33 1.38 7.33 -18.58
N THR A 34 0.80 6.38 -19.33
CA THR A 34 0.28 6.64 -20.68
C THR A 34 -0.78 7.74 -20.70
N LYS A 35 -1.61 7.83 -19.64
CA LYS A 35 -2.70 8.81 -19.55
C LYS A 35 -2.20 10.23 -19.25
N HIS A 36 -1.20 10.35 -18.37
CA HIS A 36 -0.75 11.63 -17.81
C HIS A 36 0.53 12.17 -18.44
N ASN A 37 1.29 11.35 -19.17
CA ASN A 37 2.56 11.72 -19.80
C ASN A 37 3.58 12.33 -18.81
N LEU A 38 3.64 11.76 -17.60
CA LEU A 38 4.58 12.15 -16.53
C LEU A 38 5.71 11.11 -16.40
N PRO A 39 6.91 11.54 -15.96
CA PRO A 39 7.98 10.60 -15.65
C PRO A 39 7.59 9.69 -14.48
N LEU A 40 8.03 8.43 -14.55
CA LEU A 40 7.85 7.47 -13.47
C LEU A 40 9.05 7.51 -12.53
N ALA A 41 8.80 7.77 -11.25
CA ALA A 41 9.77 7.56 -10.19
C ALA A 41 9.60 6.16 -9.58
N VAL A 42 10.69 5.40 -9.45
CA VAL A 42 10.70 4.16 -8.66
C VAL A 42 11.12 4.50 -7.24
N ASP A 43 10.32 4.09 -6.26
CA ASP A 43 10.57 4.35 -4.85
C ASP A 43 10.55 3.04 -4.05
N ASP A 44 11.71 2.69 -3.48
CA ASP A 44 11.88 1.49 -2.66
C ASP A 44 11.06 1.55 -1.37
N ASN A 45 10.69 2.75 -0.90
CA ASN A 45 9.81 2.89 0.25
C ASN A 45 8.38 2.42 -0.03
N LEU A 46 7.99 2.20 -1.29
CA LEU A 46 6.68 1.68 -1.68
C LEU A 46 6.63 0.14 -1.77
N ILE A 47 7.74 -0.57 -1.51
CA ILE A 47 7.80 -2.04 -1.61
C ILE A 47 6.87 -2.76 -0.62
N GLU A 48 6.43 -3.96 -0.99
CA GLU A 48 5.67 -4.84 -0.09
C GLU A 48 6.52 -5.17 1.15
N ALA A 49 5.88 -5.27 2.32
CA ALA A 49 6.61 -5.62 3.53
C ALA A 49 7.17 -7.05 3.38
N GLY A 50 8.43 -7.23 3.77
CA GLY A 50 9.06 -8.55 3.77
C GLY A 50 8.26 -9.51 4.65
N ASN A 51 7.93 -10.68 4.11
CA ASN A 51 7.27 -11.75 4.85
C ASN A 51 8.14 -13.01 4.77
N ILE A 52 8.64 -13.49 5.91
CA ILE A 52 9.45 -14.72 5.97
C ILE A 52 8.62 -15.97 5.56
N PHE A 53 7.29 -15.81 5.43
CA PHE A 53 6.37 -16.85 4.96
C PHE A 53 5.99 -16.75 3.47
N GLU A 54 6.56 -15.80 2.70
CA GLU A 54 6.36 -15.78 1.24
C GLU A 54 6.77 -17.13 0.63
N GLY A 55 5.80 -17.84 0.04
CA GLY A 55 5.99 -19.18 -0.54
C GLY A 55 5.65 -20.37 0.37
N LYS A 56 5.30 -20.17 1.64
CA LYS A 56 4.79 -21.24 2.54
C LYS A 56 3.30 -21.04 2.78
N ARG A 57 2.50 -22.12 2.69
CA ARG A 57 1.06 -22.09 3.04
C ARG A 57 0.92 -21.74 4.52
N PHE A 58 0.70 -20.47 4.82
CA PHE A 58 0.46 -20.00 6.17
C PHE A 58 -1.02 -20.24 6.53
N GLU A 59 -1.34 -21.46 6.94
CA GLU A 59 -2.62 -21.76 7.57
C GLU A 59 -2.55 -21.39 9.05
N LEU A 60 -3.12 -20.24 9.42
CA LEU A 60 -3.41 -19.89 10.80
C LEU A 60 -4.34 -20.97 11.39
N GLY A 61 -3.77 -21.89 12.16
CA GLY A 61 -4.46 -23.08 12.70
C GLY A 61 -3.52 -24.28 12.86
N ASN A 62 -4.01 -25.49 12.56
CA ASN A 62 -3.31 -26.78 12.72
C ASN A 62 -1.94 -26.87 12.04
N GLY A 63 -1.62 -26.00 11.08
CA GLY A 63 -0.30 -25.93 10.45
C GLY A 63 0.79 -25.37 11.38
N LEU A 64 0.43 -24.46 12.28
CA LEU A 64 1.39 -23.82 13.19
C LEU A 64 1.88 -24.77 14.28
N LEU A 65 0.99 -25.64 14.78
CA LEU A 65 1.32 -26.67 15.77
C LEU A 65 2.28 -27.74 15.22
N LYS A 66 2.34 -27.90 13.89
CA LYS A 66 3.20 -28.88 13.21
C LYS A 66 4.62 -28.38 12.95
N HIS A 67 4.90 -27.11 13.20
CA HIS A 67 6.20 -26.48 12.94
C HIS A 67 6.71 -25.72 14.18
N PRO A 68 7.19 -26.43 15.22
CA PRO A 68 7.67 -25.83 16.46
C PRO A 68 8.82 -24.83 16.24
N GLU A 69 9.61 -25.00 15.17
CA GLU A 69 10.62 -24.03 14.73
C GLU A 69 10.04 -22.64 14.41
N MET A 70 8.76 -22.55 14.07
CA MET A 70 8.06 -21.32 13.70
C MET A 70 7.58 -20.52 14.92
N TRP A 71 7.45 -21.18 16.07
CA TRP A 71 6.93 -20.56 17.30
C TRP A 71 7.88 -19.49 17.84
N ARG A 72 9.18 -19.67 17.62
CA ARG A 72 10.20 -18.66 17.97
C ARG A 72 9.91 -17.32 17.30
N TYR A 73 9.33 -17.35 16.09
CA TYR A 73 9.01 -16.14 15.38
C TYR A 73 7.82 -15.47 16.04
N LEU A 74 6.76 -16.22 16.36
CA LEU A 74 5.51 -15.74 16.95
C LEU A 74 5.59 -15.25 18.41
N TRP A 75 6.72 -15.47 19.08
CA TRP A 75 6.89 -15.21 20.51
C TRP A 75 6.64 -13.75 20.91
N ASN A 76 6.88 -12.80 20.00
CA ASN A 76 6.62 -11.39 20.26
C ASN A 76 5.80 -10.73 19.13
N PRO A 77 4.46 -10.63 19.26
CA PRO A 77 3.63 -9.93 18.30
C PRO A 77 3.86 -8.41 18.24
N TRP A 78 4.52 -7.85 19.26
CA TRP A 78 4.85 -6.42 19.34
C TRP A 78 6.14 -6.07 18.60
N ARG A 79 7.00 -7.05 18.35
CA ARG A 79 8.18 -6.94 17.48
C ARG A 79 8.21 -8.18 16.60
N PRO A 80 7.39 -8.19 15.53
CA PRO A 80 7.24 -9.38 14.72
C PRO A 80 8.60 -9.72 14.12
N SER A 81 9.23 -10.78 14.62
CA SER A 81 10.50 -11.28 14.05
C SER A 81 10.29 -12.00 12.71
N TRP A 82 9.06 -12.00 12.20
CA TRP A 82 8.60 -12.61 10.95
C TRP A 82 8.30 -11.60 9.83
N GLY A 83 8.60 -10.32 10.05
CA GLY A 83 8.41 -9.26 9.05
C GLY A 83 8.98 -7.92 9.49
N GLU A 84 8.68 -6.87 8.74
CA GLU A 84 9.07 -5.50 9.06
C GLU A 84 8.25 -4.95 10.25
N PRO A 85 8.88 -4.31 11.25
CA PRO A 85 8.15 -3.61 12.30
C PRO A 85 7.20 -2.56 11.71
N TYR A 86 5.96 -2.50 12.17
CA TYR A 86 4.98 -1.57 11.61
C TYR A 86 5.40 -0.10 11.71
N GLU A 87 6.16 0.28 12.75
CA GLU A 87 6.72 1.63 12.86
C GLU A 87 7.71 1.96 11.72
N GLU A 88 8.55 1.00 11.32
CA GLU A 88 9.48 1.17 10.19
C GLU A 88 8.71 1.27 8.87
N LEU A 89 7.69 0.41 8.69
CA LEU A 89 6.81 0.42 7.54
C LEU A 89 6.05 1.76 7.42
N ILE A 90 5.49 2.27 8.52
CA ILE A 90 4.83 3.59 8.58
C ILE A 90 5.84 4.67 8.22
N SER A 91 7.03 4.65 8.82
CA SER A 91 8.08 5.64 8.58
C SER A 91 8.47 5.72 7.10
N ARG A 92 8.73 4.58 6.44
CA ARG A 92 9.05 4.59 5.01
C ARG A 92 7.87 4.99 4.14
N MET A 93 6.65 4.54 4.45
CA MET A 93 5.47 4.92 3.67
C MET A 93 5.16 6.42 3.80
N LEU A 94 5.41 7.04 4.96
CA LEU A 94 5.34 8.50 5.13
C LEU A 94 6.41 9.22 4.31
N LYS A 95 7.66 8.69 4.26
CA LYS A 95 8.70 9.23 3.38
C LYS A 95 8.26 9.21 1.92
N ALA A 96 7.69 8.09 1.46
CA ALA A 96 7.19 7.97 0.08
C ALA A 96 6.05 8.96 -0.20
N LEU A 97 5.10 9.11 0.74
CA LEU A 97 3.96 10.03 0.62
C LEU A 97 4.44 11.47 0.50
N PHE A 98 5.30 11.94 1.41
CA PHE A 98 5.78 13.32 1.39
C PHE A 98 6.74 13.58 0.24
N PHE A 99 7.55 12.60 -0.16
CA PHE A 99 8.38 12.71 -1.36
C PHE A 99 7.51 12.85 -2.62
N ALA A 100 6.42 12.09 -2.73
CA ALA A 100 5.50 12.20 -3.86
C ALA A 100 4.75 13.54 -3.86
N ARG A 101 4.31 14.03 -2.69
CA ARG A 101 3.76 15.39 -2.50
C ARG A 101 4.73 16.45 -3.01
N ASP A 102 5.97 16.42 -2.55
CA ASP A 102 6.98 17.44 -2.86
C ASP A 102 7.31 17.47 -4.36
N ASN A 103 7.30 16.31 -5.03
CA ASN A 103 7.49 16.22 -6.48
C ASN A 103 6.25 16.63 -7.30
N ALA A 104 5.05 16.58 -6.71
CA ALA A 104 3.82 16.95 -7.40
C ALA A 104 3.55 18.46 -7.40
N GLY A 105 4.14 19.22 -6.48
CA GLY A 105 3.93 20.67 -6.38
C GLY A 105 2.52 21.01 -5.92
N ASP A 106 1.80 21.83 -6.69
CA ASP A 106 0.41 22.24 -6.43
C ASP A 106 -0.63 21.23 -6.94
N LYS A 107 -0.18 20.05 -7.37
CA LYS A 107 -0.99 18.99 -7.97
C LYS A 107 -1.02 17.73 -7.11
N ASP A 108 -1.86 16.78 -7.51
CA ASP A 108 -1.91 15.47 -6.86
C ASP A 108 -0.71 14.60 -7.24
N ALA A 109 -0.37 13.67 -6.36
CA ALA A 109 0.59 12.61 -6.63
C ALA A 109 -0.10 11.24 -6.58
N ILE A 110 0.37 10.30 -7.39
CA ILE A 110 -0.10 8.90 -7.32
C ILE A 110 1.07 7.95 -7.03
N CYS A 111 0.86 7.08 -6.03
CA CYS A 111 1.84 6.07 -5.63
C CYS A 111 1.25 4.67 -5.81
N VAL A 112 1.90 3.82 -6.60
CA VAL A 112 1.51 2.41 -6.78
C VAL A 112 2.31 1.52 -5.84
N SER A 113 1.63 0.98 -4.83
CA SER A 113 2.22 0.17 -3.75
C SER A 113 1.43 -1.14 -3.55
N HIS A 114 1.55 -1.76 -2.38
CA HIS A 114 1.00 -3.08 -2.06
C HIS A 114 0.11 -3.05 -0.84
N GLN A 115 -0.64 -4.13 -0.66
CA GLN A 115 -1.78 -4.15 0.24
C GLN A 115 -1.41 -3.83 1.69
N LEU A 116 -0.39 -4.48 2.24
CA LEU A 116 -0.03 -4.30 3.64
C LEU A 116 0.54 -2.90 3.93
N PRO A 117 1.49 -2.36 3.14
CA PRO A 117 1.99 -0.99 3.29
C PRO A 117 0.88 0.06 3.28
N ILE A 118 -0.02 -0.01 2.29
CA ILE A 118 -1.15 0.92 2.16
C ILE A 118 -2.06 0.82 3.39
N TRP A 119 -2.42 -0.40 3.78
CA TRP A 119 -3.33 -0.63 4.90
C TRP A 119 -2.77 -0.15 6.25
N ILE A 120 -1.48 -0.42 6.51
CA ILE A 120 -0.84 -0.02 7.77
C ILE A 120 -0.67 1.50 7.84
N LEU A 121 -0.24 2.16 6.76
CA LEU A 121 -0.15 3.62 6.73
C LEU A 121 -1.53 4.24 6.98
N ARG A 122 -2.55 3.80 6.25
CA ARG A 122 -3.93 4.25 6.45
C ARG A 122 -4.39 4.05 7.90
N SER A 123 -4.16 2.85 8.45
CA SER A 123 -4.56 2.52 9.82
C SER A 123 -3.88 3.41 10.85
N ALA A 124 -2.59 3.73 10.65
CA ALA A 124 -1.85 4.62 11.53
C ALA A 124 -2.41 6.05 11.50
N VAL A 125 -2.67 6.58 10.31
CA VAL A 125 -3.25 7.94 10.13
C VAL A 125 -4.66 8.04 10.71
N GLU A 126 -5.49 7.02 10.52
CA GLU A 126 -6.86 6.99 11.05
C GLU A 126 -6.93 6.60 12.55
N GLY A 127 -5.79 6.41 13.24
CA GLY A 127 -5.74 6.04 14.66
C GLY A 127 -6.27 4.63 14.96
N ARG A 128 -6.29 3.73 13.97
CA ARG A 128 -6.75 2.34 14.12
C ARG A 128 -5.69 1.48 14.79
N ARG A 129 -6.12 0.35 15.37
CA ARG A 129 -5.21 -0.68 15.88
C ARG A 129 -4.41 -1.29 14.72
N LEU A 130 -3.09 -1.31 14.85
CA LEU A 130 -2.21 -1.91 13.84
C LEU A 130 -2.25 -3.45 13.87
N LEU A 131 -2.56 -4.05 15.02
CA LEU A 131 -2.88 -5.48 15.09
C LEU A 131 -4.28 -5.72 14.50
N HIS A 132 -4.34 -6.46 13.40
CA HIS A 132 -5.56 -6.67 12.63
C HIS A 132 -5.64 -8.08 12.04
N ASP A 133 -6.85 -8.50 11.66
CA ASP A 133 -7.06 -9.68 10.82
C ASP A 133 -6.79 -9.32 9.35
N PRO A 134 -5.80 -9.94 8.68
CA PRO A 134 -5.47 -9.65 7.28
C PRO A 134 -6.65 -9.78 6.31
N ARG A 135 -7.65 -10.62 6.62
CA ARG A 135 -8.84 -10.84 5.79
C ARG A 135 -9.84 -9.68 5.84
N LYS A 136 -9.69 -8.81 6.84
CA LYS A 136 -10.57 -7.65 7.06
C LYS A 136 -9.99 -6.34 6.53
N ARG A 137 -8.85 -6.39 5.84
CA ARG A 137 -8.24 -5.20 5.22
C ARG A 137 -9.16 -4.62 4.16
N GLU A 138 -9.43 -3.32 4.27
CA GLU A 138 -10.09 -2.56 3.21
C GLU A 138 -9.00 -1.98 2.30
N CYS A 139 -8.55 -2.83 1.37
CA CYS A 139 -7.54 -2.53 0.34
C CYS A 139 -7.62 -3.60 -0.76
N THR A 140 -8.67 -3.52 -1.59
CA THR A 140 -8.89 -4.47 -2.69
C THR A 140 -7.96 -4.17 -3.86
N LEU A 141 -7.83 -5.10 -4.82
CA LEU A 141 -7.01 -4.86 -6.00
C LEU A 141 -7.55 -3.67 -6.79
N ALA A 142 -6.66 -2.74 -7.16
CA ALA A 142 -7.03 -1.49 -7.81
C ALA A 142 -8.05 -0.65 -7.00
N SER A 143 -8.00 -0.71 -5.66
CA SER A 143 -8.59 0.30 -4.80
C SER A 143 -7.69 1.53 -4.68
N VAL A 144 -8.25 2.66 -4.28
CA VAL A 144 -7.51 3.91 -4.04
C VAL A 144 -7.75 4.36 -2.61
N THR A 145 -6.65 4.60 -1.89
CA THR A 145 -6.64 5.32 -0.61
C THR A 145 -6.04 6.69 -0.86
N SER A 146 -6.82 7.75 -0.66
CA SER A 146 -6.37 9.13 -0.82
C SER A 146 -6.08 9.76 0.53
N PHE A 147 -4.88 10.29 0.71
CA PHE A 147 -4.50 11.11 1.86
C PHE A 147 -4.66 12.57 1.46
N HIS A 148 -5.61 13.26 2.07
CA HIS A 148 -5.86 14.67 1.82
C HIS A 148 -4.95 15.51 2.70
N LEU A 149 -4.28 16.48 2.09
CA LEU A 149 -3.30 17.33 2.76
C LEU A 149 -3.87 18.73 2.96
N ASP A 150 -3.57 19.33 4.11
CA ASP A 150 -3.91 20.72 4.40
C ASP A 150 -2.98 21.72 3.67
N SER A 151 -3.18 23.01 3.94
CA SER A 151 -2.37 24.08 3.36
C SER A 151 -0.89 24.06 3.78
N GLU A 152 -0.54 23.35 4.86
CA GLU A 152 0.84 23.15 5.31
C GLU A 152 1.45 21.86 4.73
N GLY A 153 0.68 21.14 3.91
CA GLY A 153 1.07 19.87 3.31
C GLY A 153 1.02 18.69 4.29
N MET A 154 0.34 18.85 5.43
CA MET A 154 0.19 17.82 6.45
C MET A 154 -1.09 17.03 6.24
N ILE A 155 -1.10 15.77 6.67
CA ILE A 155 -2.24 14.87 6.45
C ILE A 155 -3.43 15.33 7.32
N GLU A 156 -4.52 15.75 6.69
CA GLU A 156 -5.74 16.19 7.34
C GLU A 156 -6.77 15.05 7.43
N SER A 157 -6.95 14.30 6.35
CA SER A 157 -7.95 13.23 6.29
C SER A 157 -7.61 12.12 5.29
N VAL A 158 -8.35 11.02 5.36
CA VAL A 158 -8.20 9.86 4.46
C VAL A 158 -9.55 9.50 3.86
N SER A 159 -9.55 9.18 2.57
CA SER A 159 -10.72 8.60 1.90
C SER A 159 -10.34 7.32 1.15
N TYR A 160 -11.31 6.44 0.97
CA TYR A 160 -11.14 5.17 0.27
C TYR A 160 -12.18 5.02 -0.83
N SER A 161 -11.75 4.52 -1.99
CA SER A 161 -12.63 4.21 -3.11
C SER A 161 -12.19 2.93 -3.83
N GLU A 162 -13.13 2.30 -4.54
CA GLU A 162 -12.88 1.06 -5.28
C GLU A 162 -13.30 1.23 -6.76
N PRO A 163 -12.53 1.97 -7.58
CA PRO A 163 -12.88 2.21 -8.98
C PRO A 163 -13.11 0.90 -9.77
N ALA A 164 -12.31 -0.12 -9.46
CA ALA A 164 -12.39 -1.43 -10.10
C ALA A 164 -13.26 -2.46 -9.37
N LYS A 165 -14.14 -2.03 -8.43
CA LYS A 165 -14.99 -2.93 -7.64
C LYS A 165 -15.80 -3.91 -8.48
N HIS A 166 -16.29 -3.46 -9.63
CA HIS A 166 -17.09 -4.25 -10.56
C HIS A 166 -16.33 -5.44 -11.20
N LEU A 167 -15.00 -5.49 -11.05
CA LEU A 167 -14.16 -6.59 -11.51
C LEU A 167 -13.76 -7.55 -10.38
N LEU A 168 -14.13 -7.27 -9.12
CA LEU A 168 -13.86 -8.16 -8.00
C LEU A 168 -14.80 -9.36 -8.03
N PRO A 169 -14.36 -10.54 -7.57
CA PRO A 169 -15.25 -11.68 -7.43
C PRO A 169 -16.38 -11.37 -6.45
N ALA A 170 -17.57 -11.92 -6.72
CA ALA A 170 -18.67 -11.89 -5.77
C ALA A 170 -18.24 -12.56 -4.46
N LYS A 171 -18.60 -11.94 -3.33
CA LYS A 171 -18.31 -12.47 -1.99
C LYS A 171 -19.24 -13.62 -1.63
#